data_AF-A0A932ZBF8-F1
#
_entry.id   AF-A0A932ZBF8-F1
#
_cell.length_a   1.000
_cell.length_b   1.000
_cell.length_c   1.000
_cell.angle_alpha   90.00
_cell.angle_beta   90.00
_cell.angle_gamma   90.00
#
_symmetry.space_group_name_H-M   'P 1'
#
loop_
_entity.id
_entity.type
_entity.pdbx_description
1 polymer ?
#
loop_
_entity_poly.entity_id
_entity_poly.type
_entity_poly.pdbx_seq_one_letter_code
_entity_poly.pdbx_strand_id
1 'polypeptide(L)' 'MSNTDFVTSVYTNVAGAAPSGAERDLYVGMLQGGGGTLTQAELLALAANAGLNEQNINVTGLQQSGVDFL' A
#
# COMPACT_ATOMS: atom_id res chain seq x y z
N MET A 1 -0.79 -17.76 4.17
CA MET A 1 -0.28 -17.03 2.99
C MET A 1 1.17 -16.65 3.24
N SER A 2 2.06 -16.70 2.24
CA SER A 2 3.46 -16.29 2.41
C SER A 2 3.58 -14.75 2.52
N ASN A 3 4.69 -14.24 3.07
CA ASN A 3 4.95 -12.80 3.10
C ASN A 3 5.02 -12.20 1.69
N THR A 4 5.59 -12.93 0.74
CA THR A 4 5.69 -12.52 -0.67
C THR A 4 4.31 -12.38 -1.32
N ASP A 5 3.43 -13.37 -1.13
CA ASP A 5 2.06 -13.32 -1.69
C ASP A 5 1.22 -12.23 -1.04
N PHE A 6 1.39 -12.06 0.27
CA PHE A 6 0.72 -11.02 1.05
C PHE A 6 1.11 -9.62 0.55
N VAL A 7 2.42 -9.32 0.48
CA VAL A 7 2.94 -8.03 0.02
C VAL A 7 2.49 -7.73 -1.40
N THR A 8 2.58 -8.72 -2.30
CA THR A 8 2.15 -8.55 -3.69
C THR A 8 0.67 -8.18 -3.77
N SER A 9 -0.18 -8.84 -2.97
CA SER A 9 -1.61 -8.56 -2.93
C SER A 9 -1.88 -7.15 -2.39
N VAL A 10 -1.29 -6.77 -1.25
CA VAL A 10 -1.52 -5.46 -0.63
C VAL A 10 -1.05 -4.34 -1.56
N TYR A 11 0.16 -4.44 -2.10
CA TYR A 11 0.72 -3.43 -3.00
C TYR A 11 -0.16 -3.28 -4.25
N THR A 12 -0.60 -4.38 -4.87
CA THR A 12 -1.49 -4.32 -6.05
C THR A 12 -2.82 -3.64 -5.75
N ASN A 13 -3.40 -3.85 -4.56
CA ASN A 13 -4.65 -3.21 -4.18
C ASN A 13 -4.49 -1.71 -3.90
N VAL A 14 -3.35 -1.28 -3.37
CA VAL A 14 -3.10 0.13 -3.02
C VAL A 14 -2.59 0.92 -4.22
N ALA A 15 -1.56 0.44 -4.92
CA ALA A 15 -0.91 1.13 -6.02
C ALA A 15 -1.57 0.86 -7.39
N GLY A 16 -2.50 -0.10 -7.48
CA GLY A 16 -3.16 -0.47 -8.73
C GLY A 16 -2.29 -1.26 -9.72
N ALA A 17 -1.06 -1.62 -9.34
CA ALA A 17 -0.13 -2.41 -10.14
C ALA A 17 0.72 -3.32 -9.25
N ALA A 18 1.28 -4.39 -9.82
CA ALA A 18 2.18 -5.28 -9.08
C ALA A 18 3.50 -4.56 -8.71
N PRO A 19 4.08 -4.82 -7.52
CA PRO A 19 5.36 -4.24 -7.13
C PRO A 19 6.50 -4.73 -8.02
N SER A 20 7.52 -3.90 -8.22
CA SER A 20 8.82 -4.37 -8.70
C SER A 20 9.46 -5.36 -7.71
N GLY A 21 10.48 -6.09 -8.17
CA GLY A 21 11.22 -7.01 -7.30
C GLY A 21 11.81 -6.30 -6.07
N ALA A 22 12.41 -5.12 -6.26
CA ALA A 22 13.00 -4.34 -5.18
C ALA A 22 11.95 -3.85 -4.16
N GLU A 23 10.79 -3.39 -4.61
CA GLU A 23 9.71 -2.94 -3.72
C GLU A 23 9.13 -4.09 -2.92
N ARG A 24 8.88 -5.23 -3.59
CA ARG A 24 8.40 -6.43 -2.91
C ARG A 24 9.40 -6.89 -1.85
N ASP A 25 10.68 -6.96 -2.19
CA ASP A 25 11.72 -7.44 -1.28
C ASP A 25 11.90 -6.47 -0.10
N LEU A 26 11.75 -5.16 -0.33
CA LEU A 26 11.71 -4.14 0.73
C LEU A 26 10.58 -4.42 1.72
N TYR A 27 9.33 -4.55 1.26
CA TYR A 27 8.18 -4.76 2.15
C TYR A 27 8.17 -6.14 2.80
N VAL A 28 8.64 -7.19 2.11
CA VAL A 28 8.83 -8.52 2.70
C VAL A 28 9.87 -8.46 3.82
N GLY A 29 10.95 -7.70 3.63
CA GLY A 29 11.99 -7.48 4.64
C GLY A 29 11.48 -6.78 5.90
N MET A 30 10.37 -6.05 5.83
CA MET A 30 9.75 -5.41 7.01
C MET A 30 8.94 -6.40 7.86
N LEU A 31 8.52 -7.53 7.30
CA LEU A 31 7.65 -8.50 7.96
C LEU A 31 8.43 -9.47 8.87
N GLN A 32 7.77 -9.94 9.93
CA GLN A 32 8.22 -11.07 10.73
C GLN A 32 8.43 -12.29 9.82
N GLY A 33 9.55 -12.98 10.00
CA GLY A 33 10.01 -14.05 9.10
C GLY A 33 10.77 -13.56 7.86
N GLY A 34 10.75 -12.26 7.55
CA GLY A 34 11.58 -11.61 6.52
C GLY A 34 12.80 -10.85 7.06
N GLY A 35 12.98 -10.82 8.38
CA GLY A 35 14.05 -10.07 9.07
C GLY A 35 13.56 -8.82 9.80
N GLY A 36 12.32 -8.40 9.55
CA GLY A 36 11.68 -7.27 10.21
C GLY A 36 10.80 -7.66 11.39
N THR A 37 10.11 -6.66 11.94
CA THR A 37 9.30 -6.80 13.16
C THR A 37 7.80 -6.69 12.93
N LEU A 38 7.36 -6.22 11.75
CA LEU A 38 5.95 -6.00 11.46
C LEU A 38 5.24 -7.33 11.22
N THR A 39 4.05 -7.46 11.77
CA THR A 39 3.09 -8.48 11.34
C THR A 39 2.46 -8.08 10.00
N GLN A 40 1.87 -9.05 9.31
CA GLN A 40 1.08 -8.77 8.10
C GLN A 40 -0.07 -7.78 8.39
N ALA A 41 -0.72 -7.88 9.56
CA ALA A 41 -1.79 -6.98 9.94
C ALA A 41 -1.32 -5.52 10.11
N GLU A 42 -0.14 -5.31 10.72
CA GLU A 42 0.44 -3.98 10.88
C GLU A 42 0.84 -3.36 9.54
N LEU A 43 1.41 -4.15 8.63
CA LEU A 43 1.73 -3.67 7.28
C LEU A 43 0.46 -3.32 6.48
N LEU A 44 -0.60 -4.11 6.61
CA LEU A 44 -1.90 -3.81 5.98
C LEU A 44 -2.47 -2.48 6.50
N ALA A 45 -2.42 -2.25 7.82
CA ALA A 45 -2.89 -1.00 8.41
C ALA A 45 -2.09 0.21 7.90
N LEU A 46 -0.77 0.06 7.75
CA LEU A 46 0.10 1.09 7.18
C LEU A 46 -0.27 1.37 5.72
N ALA A 47 -0.47 0.33 4.92
CA ALA A 47 -0.84 0.45 3.51
C ALA A 47 -2.22 1.07 3.32
N ALA A 48 -3.19 0.71 4.17
CA ALA A 48 -4.52 1.32 4.17
C ALA A 48 -4.46 2.82 4.52
N ASN A 49 -3.65 3.21 5.50
CA ASN A 49 -3.44 4.62 5.84
C ASN A 49 -2.74 5.39 4.72
N ALA A 50 -1.76 4.78 4.04
CA ALA A 50 -1.12 5.36 2.88
C ALA A 50 -2.11 5.58 1.72
N GLY A 51 -2.91 4.56 1.37
CA GLY A 51 -3.93 4.68 0.33
C GLY A 51 -5.04 5.68 0.67
N LEU A 52 -5.48 5.76 1.93
CA LEU A 52 -6.41 6.80 2.39
C LEU A 52 -5.78 8.19 2.27
N ASN A 53 -4.51 8.34 2.61
CA ASN A 53 -3.80 9.61 2.46
C ASN A 53 -3.62 9.97 0.98
N GLU A 54 -3.30 9.03 0.10
CA GLU A 54 -3.25 9.27 -1.35
C GLU A 54 -4.61 9.68 -1.91
N GLN A 55 -5.70 9.05 -1.46
CA GLN A 55 -7.06 9.48 -1.83
C GLN A 55 -7.36 10.89 -1.31
N ASN A 56 -7.06 11.18 -0.03
CA ASN A 56 -7.28 12.51 0.59
C ASN A 56 -6.39 13.61 -0.03
N ILE A 57 -5.13 13.31 -0.35
CA ILE A 57 -4.20 14.19 -1.06
C ILE A 57 -4.68 14.40 -2.50
N ASN A 58 -5.19 13.36 -3.15
CA ASN A 58 -5.87 13.48 -4.45
C ASN A 58 -7.18 14.26 -4.36
N VAL A 59 -7.83 14.42 -3.20
CA VAL A 59 -8.93 15.40 -3.07
C VAL A 59 -8.39 16.83 -3.15
N THR A 60 -7.15 17.10 -2.74
CA THR A 60 -6.53 18.44 -2.96
C THR A 60 -6.17 18.67 -4.43
N GLY A 61 -5.83 17.62 -5.18
CA GLY A 61 -5.66 17.66 -6.64
C GLY A 61 -6.98 17.72 -7.43
N LEU A 62 -8.03 17.05 -6.92
CA LEU A 62 -9.40 17.08 -7.47
C LEU A 62 -10.11 18.40 -7.20
N GLN A 63 -9.76 19.15 -6.15
CA GLN A 63 -10.27 20.52 -5.94
C GLN A 63 -9.82 21.50 -7.05
N GLN A 64 -8.82 21.15 -7.88
CA GLN A 64 -8.45 21.92 -9.09
C GLN A 64 -9.06 21.36 -10.39
N SER A 65 -9.65 20.18 -10.36
CA SER A 65 -10.40 19.59 -11.47
C SER A 65 -11.86 19.48 -11.04
N GLY A 66 -12.58 20.60 -11.12
CA GLY A 66 -13.99 20.70 -10.76
C GLY A 66 -14.86 19.65 -11.44
N VAL A 67 -15.05 18.51 -10.77
CA VAL A 67 -16.15 17.60 -11.03
C VAL A 67 -17.02 17.60 -9.79
N ASP A 68 -18.15 18.29 -9.92
CA ASP A 68 -19.22 18.31 -8.95
C ASP A 68 -19.59 16.88 -8.55
N PHE A 69 -19.62 16.62 -7.25
CA PHE A 69 -20.26 15.43 -6.73
C PHE A 69 -21.76 15.72 -6.64
N LEU A 70 -22.55 15.19 -7.58
CA LEU A 70 -24.00 15.09 -7.48
C LEU A 70 -24.39 13.98 -6.50
#